data_AF-A0A2E7PZC8-F1
#
_entry.id   AF-A0A2E7PZC8-F1
#
_cell.length_a   1.000
_cell.length_b   1.000
_cell.length_c   1.000
_cell.angle_alpha   90.00
_cell.angle_beta   90.00
_cell.angle_gamma   90.00
#
_symmetry.space_group_name_H-M   'P 1'
#
loop_
_entity.id
_entity.type
_entity.pdbx_description
1 polymer ?
#
loop_
_entity_poly.entity_id
_entity_poly.type
_entity_poly.pdbx_seq_one_letter_code
_entity_poly.pdbx_strand_id
1 'polypeptide(L)'
;MSASKFSRFLEFLELHENLLHAETQAIAAKHLDTIESLIEAKQENLNFLLEAKEELKFNPRDDQRADELIEKILELQDRNTKSFSKLYQDKALEKKGRGREQLSQDKRLKRAYLG
;
A
#
# COMPACT_ATOMS: atom_id res chain seq x y z
N MET A 1 -24.17 7.43 -17.74
CA MET A 1 -23.75 7.62 -16.33
C MET A 1 -22.88 6.47 -15.78
N SER A 2 -22.86 5.26 -16.37
CA SER A 2 -22.03 4.13 -15.86
C SER A 2 -20.53 4.26 -16.18
N ALA A 3 -20.18 4.84 -17.32
CA ALA A 3 -18.79 4.96 -17.77
C ALA A 3 -17.94 5.80 -16.79
N SER A 4 -18.49 6.89 -16.24
CA SER A 4 -17.76 7.76 -15.30
C SER A 4 -17.45 7.08 -13.96
N LYS A 5 -18.32 6.17 -13.49
CA LYS A 5 -18.10 5.44 -12.23
C LYS A 5 -16.99 4.40 -12.38
N PHE A 6 -17.01 3.65 -13.48
CA PHE A 6 -15.97 2.66 -13.75
C PHE A 6 -14.62 3.32 -14.06
N SER A 7 -14.59 4.43 -14.81
CA SER A 7 -13.37 5.21 -15.00
C SER A 7 -12.78 5.69 -13.67
N ARG A 8 -13.62 6.20 -12.76
CA ARG A 8 -13.18 6.62 -11.43
C ARG A 8 -12.62 5.45 -10.60
N PHE A 9 -13.24 4.27 -10.68
CA PHE A 9 -12.71 3.06 -10.06
C PHE A 9 -11.32 2.69 -10.61
N LEU A 10 -11.13 2.75 -11.94
CA LEU A 10 -9.83 2.52 -12.57
C LEU A 10 -8.79 3.56 -12.13
N GLU A 11 -9.15 4.84 -12.05
CA GLU A 11 -8.26 5.90 -11.55
C GLU A 11 -7.77 5.61 -10.13
N PHE A 12 -8.66 5.14 -9.24
CA PHE A 12 -8.27 4.77 -7.88
C PHE A 12 -7.38 3.52 -7.84
N LEU A 13 -7.59 2.53 -8.73
CA LEU A 13 -6.68 1.38 -8.87
C LEU A 13 -5.29 1.84 -9.32
N GLU A 14 -5.21 2.65 -10.37
CA GLU A 14 -3.95 3.18 -10.91
C GLU A 14 -3.21 4.03 -9.86
N LEU A 15 -3.95 4.86 -9.11
CA LEU A 15 -3.38 5.59 -7.98
C LEU A 15 -2.85 4.64 -6.89
N HIS A 16 -3.56 3.54 -6.59
CA HIS A 16 -3.12 2.57 -5.60
C HIS A 16 -1.82 1.86 -6.02
N GLU A 17 -1.74 1.49 -7.29
CA GLU A 17 -0.52 0.93 -7.89
C GLU A 17 0.67 1.90 -7.76
N ASN A 18 0.46 3.18 -8.09
CA ASN A 18 1.50 4.21 -7.98
C ASN A 18 1.98 4.39 -6.54
N LEU A 19 1.08 4.35 -5.55
CA LEU A 19 1.42 4.41 -4.14
C LEU A 19 2.25 3.19 -3.70
N LEU A 20 1.93 2.00 -4.19
CA LEU A 20 2.72 0.79 -3.94
C LEU A 20 4.12 0.89 -4.57
N HIS A 21 4.26 1.46 -5.76
CA HIS A 21 5.57 1.71 -6.35
C HIS A 21 6.41 2.71 -5.55
N ALA A 22 5.80 3.81 -5.07
CA ALA A 22 6.45 4.76 -4.19
C ALA A 22 6.91 4.09 -2.89
N GLU A 23 6.08 3.20 -2.34
CA GLU A 23 6.42 2.42 -1.14
C GLU A 23 7.60 1.48 -1.40
N THR A 24 7.65 0.79 -2.55
CA THR A 24 8.80 -0.03 -2.94
C THR A 24 10.10 0.78 -2.90
N GLN A 25 10.08 1.99 -3.45
CA GLN A 25 11.24 2.88 -3.49
C GLN A 25 11.62 3.37 -2.08
N ALA A 26 10.64 3.73 -1.26
CA ALA A 26 10.86 4.16 0.12
C ALA A 26 11.44 3.04 1.00
N ILE A 27 10.97 1.79 0.83
CA ILE A 27 11.53 0.60 1.48
C ILE A 27 12.99 0.39 1.07
N ALA A 28 13.28 0.45 -0.24
CA ALA A 28 14.65 0.30 -0.74
C ALA A 28 15.59 1.40 -0.20
N ALA A 29 15.10 2.64 -0.10
CA ALA A 29 15.81 3.77 0.50
C ALA A 29 15.85 3.76 2.04
N LYS A 30 15.17 2.79 2.69
CA LYS A 30 15.01 2.69 4.15
C LYS A 30 14.43 3.95 4.81
N HIS A 31 13.63 4.71 4.06
CA HIS A 31 13.11 6.02 4.47
C HIS A 31 11.78 5.88 5.23
N LEU A 32 11.88 5.63 6.54
CA LEU A 32 10.72 5.23 7.38
C LEU A 32 9.61 6.27 7.42
N ASP A 33 9.93 7.55 7.47
CA ASP A 33 8.93 8.62 7.52
C ASP A 33 8.06 8.62 6.26
N THR A 34 8.66 8.45 5.08
CA THR A 34 7.90 8.31 3.83
C THR A 34 7.11 7.02 3.78
N ILE A 35 7.63 5.91 4.31
CA ILE A 35 6.86 4.66 4.39
C ILE A 35 5.60 4.88 5.25
N GLU A 36 5.72 5.57 6.37
CA GLU A 36 4.59 5.89 7.25
C GLU A 36 3.54 6.77 6.54
N SER A 37 3.94 7.86 5.90
CA SER A 37 3.01 8.70 5.12
C SER A 37 2.34 7.93 3.97
N LEU A 38 3.06 7.01 3.32
CA LEU A 38 2.50 6.18 2.25
C LEU A 38 1.49 5.15 2.77
N ILE A 39 1.64 4.63 3.98
CA ILE A 39 0.63 3.75 4.60
C ILE A 39 -0.69 4.51 4.77
N GLU A 40 -0.63 5.74 5.28
CA GLU A 40 -1.82 6.58 5.45
C GLU A 40 -2.50 6.88 4.11
N ALA A 41 -1.73 7.32 3.11
CA ALA A 41 -2.24 7.61 1.77
C ALA A 41 -2.85 6.36 1.08
N LYS A 42 -2.23 5.19 1.25
CA LYS A 42 -2.78 3.93 0.73
C LYS A 42 -4.09 3.55 1.40
N GLN A 43 -4.19 3.75 2.71
CA GLN A 43 -5.42 3.44 3.45
C GLN A 43 -6.57 4.35 3.00
N GLU A 44 -6.30 5.65 2.84
CA GLU A 44 -7.27 6.61 2.33
C GLU A 44 -7.72 6.24 0.91
N ASN A 45 -6.77 5.98 0.01
CA ASN A 45 -7.09 5.59 -1.36
C ASN A 45 -7.84 4.24 -1.44
N LEU A 46 -7.53 3.29 -0.57
CA LEU A 46 -8.26 2.02 -0.49
C LEU A 46 -9.73 2.24 -0.10
N ASN A 47 -10.02 3.17 0.83
CA ASN A 47 -11.39 3.50 1.18
C ASN A 47 -12.14 4.06 -0.04
N PHE A 48 -11.53 5.01 -0.77
CA PHE A 48 -12.14 5.53 -2.00
C PHE A 48 -12.33 4.48 -3.09
N LEU A 49 -11.39 3.54 -3.21
CA LEU A 49 -11.49 2.41 -4.14
C LEU A 49 -12.66 1.48 -3.78
N LEU A 50 -12.85 1.20 -2.48
CA LEU A 50 -13.97 0.37 -2.00
C LEU A 50 -15.31 1.07 -2.20
N GLU A 51 -15.41 2.36 -1.90
CA GLU A 51 -16.60 3.17 -2.18
C GLU A 51 -16.93 3.17 -3.68
N ALA A 52 -15.93 3.42 -4.54
CA ALA A 52 -16.12 3.40 -5.98
C ALA A 52 -16.55 2.02 -6.49
N LYS A 53 -16.06 0.94 -5.88
CA LYS A 53 -16.47 -0.44 -6.19
C LYS A 53 -17.93 -0.69 -5.84
N GLU A 54 -18.41 -0.23 -4.69
CA GLU A 54 -19.81 -0.37 -4.26
C GLU A 54 -20.79 0.34 -5.19
N GLU A 55 -20.33 1.40 -5.87
CA GLU A 55 -21.12 2.10 -6.88
C GLU A 55 -21.25 1.35 -8.23
N LEU A 56 -20.44 0.33 -8.46
CA LEU A 56 -20.49 -0.49 -9.67
C LEU A 56 -21.66 -1.47 -9.63
N LYS A 57 -22.31 -1.67 -10.77
CA LYS A 57 -23.42 -2.62 -10.92
C LYS A 57 -22.99 -4.02 -11.35
N PHE A 58 -21.68 -4.24 -11.48
CA PHE A 58 -21.07 -5.46 -11.98
C PHE A 58 -19.77 -5.71 -11.22
N ASN A 59 -19.24 -6.93 -11.33
CA ASN A 59 -17.97 -7.27 -10.73
C ASN A 59 -16.82 -6.66 -11.56
N PRO A 60 -15.97 -5.78 -10.99
CA PRO A 60 -14.89 -5.16 -11.76
C PRO A 60 -13.87 -6.17 -12.30
N ARG A 61 -13.76 -7.36 -11.71
CA ARG A 61 -12.88 -8.43 -12.24
C ARG A 61 -13.40 -9.08 -13.53
N ASP A 62 -14.64 -8.80 -13.92
CA ASP A 62 -15.17 -9.25 -15.22
C ASP A 62 -14.60 -8.38 -16.37
N ASP A 63 -14.04 -7.21 -16.06
CA ASP A 63 -13.29 -6.39 -17.02
C ASP A 63 -11.80 -6.76 -16.97
N GLN A 64 -11.25 -7.13 -18.12
CA GLN A 64 -9.87 -7.63 -18.22
C GLN A 64 -8.83 -6.63 -17.71
N ARG A 65 -8.99 -5.34 -18.02
CA ARG A 65 -8.02 -4.31 -17.61
C ARG A 65 -8.04 -4.13 -16.10
N ALA A 66 -9.24 -4.10 -15.51
CA ALA A 66 -9.37 -4.00 -14.05
C ALA A 66 -8.83 -5.25 -13.36
N ASP A 67 -9.09 -6.45 -13.87
CA ASP A 67 -8.59 -7.70 -13.27
C ASP A 67 -7.06 -7.78 -13.31
N GLU A 68 -6.44 -7.49 -14.46
CA GLU A 68 -4.97 -7.44 -14.60
C GLU A 68 -4.34 -6.43 -13.62
N LEU A 69 -4.96 -5.25 -13.47
CA LEU A 69 -4.49 -4.21 -12.55
C LEU A 69 -4.65 -4.62 -11.08
N ILE A 70 -5.75 -5.29 -10.73
CA ILE A 70 -5.98 -5.82 -9.39
C ILE A 70 -4.92 -6.88 -9.05
N GLU A 71 -4.64 -7.83 -9.94
CA GLU A 71 -3.62 -8.84 -9.72
C GLU A 71 -2.23 -8.21 -9.52
N LYS A 72 -1.87 -7.24 -10.35
CA LYS A 72 -0.61 -6.50 -10.21
C LYS A 72 -0.50 -5.77 -8.86
N ILE A 73 -1.59 -5.16 -8.38
CA ILE A 73 -1.64 -4.50 -7.07
C ILE A 73 -1.42 -5.52 -5.94
N LEU A 74 -2.08 -6.68 -6.01
CA LEU A 74 -1.91 -7.74 -5.01
C LEU A 74 -0.47 -8.26 -4.95
N GLU A 75 0.16 -8.48 -6.11
CA GLU A 75 1.56 -8.88 -6.22
C GLU A 75 2.51 -7.83 -5.63
N LEU A 76 2.29 -6.55 -5.97
CA LEU A 76 3.10 -5.43 -5.44
C LEU A 76 2.97 -5.33 -3.92
N GLN A 77 1.77 -5.49 -3.38
CA GLN A 77 1.52 -5.42 -1.96
C GLN A 77 2.18 -6.57 -1.19
N ASP A 78 2.09 -7.80 -1.70
CA ASP A 78 2.81 -8.96 -1.14
C ASP A 78 4.33 -8.74 -1.17
N ARG A 79 4.87 -8.28 -2.30
CA ARG A 79 6.30 -7.98 -2.44
C ARG A 79 6.76 -6.89 -1.47
N ASN A 80 6.00 -5.80 -1.33
CA ASN A 80 6.35 -4.72 -0.42
C ASN A 80 6.31 -5.19 1.03
N THR A 81 5.30 -5.98 1.40
CA THR A 81 5.18 -6.56 2.75
C THR A 81 6.37 -7.45 3.10
N LYS A 82 6.77 -8.34 2.18
CA LYS A 82 7.97 -9.18 2.35
C LYS A 82 9.25 -8.34 2.46
N SER A 83 9.37 -7.32 1.62
CA SER A 83 10.55 -6.44 1.58
C SER A 83 10.68 -5.61 2.86
N PHE A 84 9.57 -5.05 3.34
CA PHE A 84 9.53 -4.31 4.61
C PHE A 84 9.82 -5.23 5.79
N SER A 85 9.24 -6.42 5.82
CA SER A 85 9.48 -7.41 6.89
C SER A 85 10.97 -7.73 7.04
N LYS A 86 11.67 -7.91 5.92
CA LYS A 86 13.12 -8.11 5.90
C LYS A 86 13.88 -6.88 6.41
N LEU A 87 13.55 -5.68 5.92
CA LEU A 87 14.14 -4.42 6.40
C LEU A 87 13.97 -4.25 7.92
N TYR A 88 12.80 -4.59 8.44
CA TYR A 88 12.50 -4.49 9.85
C TYR A 88 13.31 -5.51 10.68
N GLN A 89 13.48 -6.74 10.20
CA GLN A 89 14.35 -7.74 10.83
C GLN A 89 15.80 -7.25 10.88
N ASP A 90 16.33 -6.72 9.77
CA ASP A 90 17.68 -6.16 9.70
C ASP A 90 17.86 -5.00 10.69
N LYS A 91 16.88 -4.07 10.76
CA LYS A 91 16.89 -2.95 11.72
C LYS A 91 16.73 -3.40 13.18
N ALA A 92 16.02 -4.50 13.45
CA ALA A 92 15.86 -5.01 14.81
C ALA A 92 17.16 -5.61 15.36
N LEU A 93 18.06 -6.07 14.49
CA LEU A 93 19.40 -6.55 14.85
C LEU A 93 20.35 -5.39 15.21
N GLU A 94 20.11 -4.18 14.67
CA GLU A 94 20.91 -2.96 14.92
C GLU A 94 20.55 -2.20 16.22
N LYS A 95 19.80 -2.82 17.15
CA LYS A 95 19.15 -2.20 18.33
C LYS A 95 20.06 -1.71 19.47
N LYS A 96 21.25 -1.17 19.21
CA LYS A 96 22.00 -0.39 20.22
C LYS A 96 21.75 1.12 20.04
N GLY A 97 20.95 1.71 20.94
CA GLY A 97 20.93 3.16 21.17
C GLY A 97 19.76 3.98 20.59
N ARG A 98 18.64 3.38 20.16
CA ARG A 98 17.50 4.14 19.61
C ARG A 98 16.68 4.87 20.69
N GLY A 99 16.28 6.11 20.40
CA GLY A 99 15.43 6.95 21.25
C GLY A 99 13.95 6.54 21.26
N ARG A 100 13.14 7.13 22.17
CA ARG A 100 11.72 6.77 22.39
C ARG A 100 10.82 6.96 21.14
N GLU A 101 11.06 7.98 20.33
CA GLU A 101 10.26 8.27 19.13
C GLU A 101 10.47 7.22 18.03
N GLN A 102 11.73 6.82 17.78
CA GLN A 102 12.04 5.74 16.84
C GLN A 102 11.43 4.41 17.27
N LEU A 103 11.39 4.13 18.57
CA LEU A 103 10.71 2.94 19.11
C LEU A 103 9.19 2.98 18.93
N SER A 104 8.57 4.17 18.94
CA SER A 104 7.14 4.36 18.67
C SER A 104 6.84 4.13 17.18
N GLN A 105 7.64 4.73 16.29
CA GLN A 105 7.51 4.54 14.85
C GLN A 105 7.73 3.08 14.43
N ASP A 106 8.77 2.42 14.96
CA ASP A 106 9.03 1.00 14.71
C ASP A 106 7.81 0.13 15.10
N LYS A 107 7.10 0.45 16.20
CA LYS A 107 5.88 -0.26 16.61
C LYS A 107 4.72 -0.05 15.64
N ARG A 108 4.50 1.19 15.16
CA ARG A 108 3.42 1.50 14.20
C ARG A 108 3.65 0.78 12.89
N LEU A 109 4.86 0.86 12.35
CA LEU A 109 5.24 0.16 11.13
C LEU A 109 5.15 -1.36 11.29
N LYS A 110 5.62 -1.92 12.43
CA LYS A 110 5.43 -3.36 12.70
C LYS A 110 3.96 -3.76 12.63
N ARG A 111 3.05 -2.98 13.22
CA ARG A 111 1.62 -3.29 13.20
C ARG A 111 1.03 -3.26 11.79
N ALA A 112 1.48 -2.35 10.93
CA ALA A 112 0.97 -2.23 9.57
C ALA A 112 1.37 -3.39 8.65
N TYR A 113 2.54 -4.00 8.86
CA TYR A 113 3.07 -5.07 7.98
C TYR A 113 3.13 -6.47 8.59
N LEU A 114 3.13 -6.58 9.93
CA LEU A 114 3.31 -7.84 10.67
C LEU A 114 2.22 -8.08 11.72
N GLY A 115 1.20 -7.20 11.77
CA GLY A 115 0.09 -7.26 12.72
C GLY A 115 -1.11 -8.03 12.19
#